data_AF-A0A0C5XMR5-F1
#
_entry.id   AF-A0A0C5XMR5-F1
#
_cell.length_a   1.000
_cell.length_b   1.000
_cell.length_c   1.000
_cell.angle_alpha   90.00
_cell.angle_beta   90.00
_cell.angle_gamma   90.00
#
_symmetry.space_group_name_H-M   'P 1'
#
loop_
_entity.id
_entity.type
_entity.pdbx_description
1 polymer ?
#
loop_
_entity_poly.entity_id
_entity_poly.type
_entity_poly.pdbx_seq_one_letter_code
_entity_poly.pdbx_strand_id
1 'polypeptide(L)'
;MAERPQSDILDAKFVRVRNRRENGLIEFDFAIGAPEIFVELLMPTAAFEEFCAVNRVTDVTGQPLEQDDFDARLARVLAGEAR
;
A
#
# COMPACT_ATOMS: atom_id res chain seq x y z
N MET A 1 8.52 25.62 -13.01
CA MET A 1 8.03 24.99 -11.77
C MET A 1 6.86 24.12 -12.20
N ALA A 2 7.10 22.82 -12.41
CA ALA A 2 6.06 21.92 -12.91
C ALA A 2 5.28 21.39 -11.71
N GLU A 3 4.03 21.83 -11.54
CA GLU A 3 3.03 21.12 -10.73
C GLU A 3 2.94 19.70 -11.29
N ARG A 4 3.57 18.74 -10.59
CA ARG A 4 3.26 17.33 -10.79
C ARG A 4 1.84 17.13 -10.27
N PRO A 5 0.92 16.56 -11.06
CA PRO A 5 -0.47 16.43 -10.66
C PRO A 5 -0.52 15.66 -9.33
N GLN A 6 -0.93 16.36 -8.27
CA GLN A 6 -1.04 15.81 -6.92
C GLN A 6 -2.03 14.63 -6.84
N SER A 7 -2.85 14.46 -7.87
CA SER A 7 -3.84 13.39 -8.01
C SER A 7 -3.20 12.01 -8.28
N ASP A 8 -2.13 11.94 -9.09
CA ASP A 8 -1.58 10.66 -9.55
C ASP A 8 -0.94 9.85 -8.39
N ILE A 9 -0.48 10.54 -7.34
CA ILE A 9 0.08 9.91 -6.16
C ILE A 9 -1.01 9.17 -5.38
N LEU A 10 -2.22 9.74 -5.24
CA LEU A 10 -3.31 9.12 -4.49
C LEU A 10 -3.91 7.89 -5.19
N ASP A 11 -3.68 7.74 -6.49
CA ASP A 11 -4.17 6.59 -7.27
C ASP A 11 -3.19 5.39 -7.28
N ALA A 12 -1.96 5.58 -6.79
CA ALA A 12 -0.97 4.52 -6.72
C ALA A 12 -1.42 3.43 -5.73
N LYS A 13 -1.35 2.17 -6.13
CA LYS A 13 -1.77 1.03 -5.30
C LYS A 13 -0.61 0.07 -5.13
N PHE A 14 -0.42 -0.43 -3.92
CA PHE A 14 0.73 -1.24 -3.56
C PHE A 14 0.28 -2.54 -2.90
N VAL A 15 1.08 -3.59 -3.09
CA VAL A 15 0.93 -4.86 -2.38
C VAL A 15 2.24 -5.26 -1.76
N ARG A 16 2.18 -5.84 -0.57
CA ARG A 16 3.34 -6.48 0.07
C ARG A 16 2.94 -7.83 0.62
N VAL A 17 3.43 -8.91 0.01
CA VAL A 17 3.18 -10.26 0.50
C VAL A 17 3.93 -10.45 1.83
N ARG A 18 3.18 -10.81 2.86
CA ARG A 18 3.70 -11.10 4.21
C ARG A 18 4.02 -12.58 4.36
N ASN A 19 3.14 -13.42 3.85
CA ASN A 19 3.29 -14.87 3.95
C ASN A 19 2.48 -15.58 2.87
N ARG A 20 3.01 -16.70 2.38
CA ARG A 20 2.29 -17.65 1.52
C ARG A 20 2.11 -18.92 2.32
N ARG A 21 0.87 -19.20 2.73
CA ARG A 21 0.54 -20.33 3.58
C ARG A 21 0.50 -21.63 2.78
N GLU A 22 0.85 -22.74 3.41
CA GLU A 22 0.81 -24.07 2.81
C GLU A 22 -0.61 -24.52 2.40
N ASN A 23 -1.64 -23.92 3.00
CA ASN A 23 -3.04 -24.17 2.68
C ASN A 23 -3.55 -23.39 1.44
N GLY A 24 -2.66 -22.71 0.71
CA GLY A 24 -2.98 -22.00 -0.52
C GLY A 24 -3.56 -20.59 -0.31
N LEU A 25 -3.45 -20.03 0.90
CA LEU A 25 -3.80 -18.64 1.20
C LEU A 25 -2.57 -17.72 1.18
N ILE A 26 -2.77 -16.48 0.76
CA ILE A 26 -1.75 -15.43 0.74
C ILE A 26 -2.15 -14.34 1.73
N GLU A 27 -1.26 -14.06 2.69
CA GLU A 27 -1.32 -12.90 3.57
C GLU A 27 -0.54 -11.75 2.92
N PHE A 28 -1.19 -10.60 2.78
CA PHE A 28 -0.55 -9.44 2.16
C PHE A 28 -1.13 -8.13 2.67
N ASP A 29 -0.31 -7.10 2.61
CA ASP A 29 -0.72 -5.72 2.85
C ASP A 29 -1.15 -5.09 1.54
N PHE A 30 -2.24 -4.33 1.56
CA PHE A 30 -2.69 -3.51 0.44
C PHE A 30 -2.75 -2.04 0.83
N ALA A 31 -2.08 -1.19 0.06
CA ALA A 31 -1.95 0.24 0.31
C ALA A 31 -2.42 1.07 -0.88
N ILE A 32 -2.92 2.27 -0.59
CA ILE A 32 -3.30 3.27 -1.60
C ILE A 32 -2.61 4.58 -1.27
N GLY A 33 -1.98 5.18 -2.27
CA GLY A 33 -1.23 6.42 -2.18
C GLY A 33 0.16 6.27 -1.57
N ALA A 34 0.26 5.55 -0.46
CA ALA A 34 1.49 5.38 0.31
C ALA A 34 1.59 3.93 0.83
N PRO A 35 2.68 3.21 0.55
CA PRO A 35 2.82 1.80 0.95
C PRO A 35 2.90 1.60 2.47
N GLU A 36 3.18 2.65 3.26
CA GLU A 36 3.22 2.62 4.71
C GLU A 36 1.82 2.57 5.35
N ILE A 37 0.78 3.01 4.63
CA ILE A 37 -0.62 3.01 5.09
C ILE A 37 -1.39 1.92 4.36
N PHE A 38 -1.53 0.77 5.01
CA PHE A 38 -2.11 -0.42 4.40
C PHE A 38 -3.20 -1.05 5.26
N VAL A 39 -4.02 -1.87 4.60
CA VAL A 39 -4.88 -2.86 5.23
C VAL A 39 -4.30 -4.25 5.01
N GLU A 40 -4.37 -5.11 6.03
CA GLU A 40 -3.95 -6.50 5.93
C GLU A 40 -5.09 -7.36 5.38
N LEU A 41 -4.80 -8.18 4.38
CA LEU A 41 -5.75 -9.03 3.69
C LEU A 41 -5.23 -10.47 3.58
N LEU A 42 -6.17 -11.41 3.54
CA LEU A 42 -5.92 -12.84 3.38
C LEU A 42 -6.89 -13.42 2.34
N MET A 43 -6.37 -14.02 1.27
CA MET A 43 -7.22 -14.68 0.26
C MET A 43 -6.51 -15.84 -0.45
N PRO A 44 -7.25 -16.73 -1.13
CA PRO A 44 -6.65 -17.78 -1.96
C PRO A 44 -5.75 -17.20 -3.07
N THR A 45 -4.71 -17.94 -3.46
CA THR A 45 -3.74 -17.50 -4.49
C THR A 45 -4.40 -16.98 -5.77
N ALA A 46 -5.39 -17.69 -6.31
CA ALA A 46 -6.06 -17.27 -7.54
C ALA A 46 -6.81 -15.93 -7.39
N ALA A 47 -7.46 -15.71 -6.24
CA ALA A 47 -8.15 -14.46 -5.95
C ALA A 47 -7.15 -13.30 -5.73
N PHE A 48 -5.98 -13.59 -5.15
CA PHE A 48 -4.91 -12.62 -5.00
C PHE A 48 -4.36 -12.16 -6.35
N GLU A 49 -4.11 -13.09 -7.27
CA GLU A 49 -3.63 -12.77 -8.62
C GLU A 49 -4.64 -11.91 -9.39
N GLU A 50 -5.92 -12.26 -9.33
CA GLU A 50 -6.99 -11.45 -9.93
C GLU A 50 -7.10 -10.07 -9.27
N PHE A 51 -7.04 -10.01 -7.93
CA PHE A 51 -7.06 -8.75 -7.17
C PHE A 51 -5.93 -7.81 -7.61
N CYS A 52 -4.71 -8.34 -7.75
CA CYS A 52 -3.55 -7.60 -8.20
C CYS A 52 -3.74 -7.05 -9.62
N ALA A 53 -4.28 -7.86 -10.54
CA ALA A 53 -4.54 -7.46 -11.92
C ALA A 53 -5.60 -6.35 -12.01
N VAL A 54 -6.74 -6.52 -11.33
CA VAL A 54 -7.84 -5.55 -11.32
C VAL A 54 -7.39 -4.21 -10.72
N ASN A 55 -6.63 -4.27 -9.63
CA ASN A 55 -6.18 -3.07 -8.94
C ASN A 55 -4.94 -2.42 -9.54
N ARG A 56 -4.27 -3.04 -10.52
CA ARG A 56 -3.05 -2.51 -11.18
C ARG A 56 -1.98 -2.11 -10.15
N VAL A 57 -1.74 -3.02 -9.23
CA VAL A 57 -0.89 -2.78 -8.07
C VAL A 57 0.60 -2.89 -8.38
N THR A 58 1.41 -2.20 -7.60
CA THR A 58 2.87 -2.35 -7.56
C THR A 58 3.24 -3.30 -6.42
N ASP A 59 3.98 -4.36 -6.73
CA ASP A 59 4.49 -5.29 -5.72
C ASP A 59 5.76 -4.72 -5.08
N VAL A 60 5.70 -4.48 -3.77
CA VAL A 60 6.81 -3.99 -2.94
C VAL A 60 7.28 -5.04 -1.92
N THR A 61 6.98 -6.31 -2.17
CA THR A 61 7.39 -7.43 -1.31
C THR A 61 8.90 -7.44 -1.11
N GLY A 62 9.32 -7.47 0.17
CA GLY A 62 10.74 -7.48 0.55
C GLY A 62 11.44 -6.12 0.43
N GLN A 63 10.75 -5.06 0.01
CA GLN A 63 11.31 -3.72 0.00
C GLN A 63 11.20 -3.05 1.37
N PRO A 64 12.22 -2.29 1.82
CA PRO A 64 12.11 -1.42 2.98
C PRO A 64 11.05 -0.36 2.70
N LEU A 65 10.07 -0.21 3.59
CA LEU A 65 9.18 0.95 3.59
C LEU A 65 9.81 2.00 4.50
N GLU A 66 10.12 3.17 3.97
CA GLU A 66 10.68 4.26 4.77
C GLU A 66 9.59 4.81 5.69
N GLN A 67 9.56 4.35 6.95
CA GLN A 67 8.59 4.76 7.98
C GLN A 67 8.61 6.27 8.30
N ASP A 68 9.70 6.96 7.94
CA ASP A 68 9.97 8.35 8.34
C ASP A 68 8.93 9.35 7.83
N ASP A 69 8.31 9.12 6.68
CA ASP A 69 7.33 10.06 6.11
C ASP A 69 5.93 9.91 6.77
N PHE A 70 5.64 8.73 7.33
CA PHE A 70 4.36 8.48 8.01
C PHE A 70 4.27 9.20 9.35
N ASP A 71 5.32 9.15 10.17
CA ASP A 71 5.32 9.79 11.49
C ASP A 71 5.21 11.31 11.37
N ALA A 72 5.92 11.91 10.41
CA ALA A 72 5.82 13.34 10.10
C ALA A 72 4.41 13.74 9.64
N ARG A 73 3.76 12.89 8.83
CA ARG A 73 2.41 13.15 8.31
C ARG A 73 1.33 12.91 9.36
N LEU A 74 1.46 11.88 10.20
CA LEU A 74 0.55 11.63 11.32
C LEU A 74 0.64 12.75 12.35
N ALA A 75 1.85 13.27 12.64
CA ALA A 75 2.03 14.42 13.51
C ALA A 75 1.27 15.65 12.99
N ARG A 76 1.27 15.91 11.68
CA ARG A 76 0.49 17.00 11.07
C ARG A 76 -1.02 16.79 11.13
N VAL A 77 -1.51 15.56 10.97
CA VAL A 77 -2.94 15.23 11.13
C VAL A 77 -3.37 15.44 12.58
N LEU A 78 -2.58 14.94 13.55
CA LEU A 78 -2.84 15.13 14.97
C LEU A 78 -2.73 16.60 15.40
N ALA A 79 -1.84 17.37 14.77
CA ALA A 79 -1.71 18.82 14.96
C ALA A 79 -2.83 19.64 14.30
N GLY A 80 -3.72 19.00 13.52
CA GLY A 80 -4.82 19.68 12.83
C GLY A 80 -4.38 20.56 11.65
N GLU A 81 -3.18 20.34 11.13
CA GLU A 81 -2.55 21.14 10.06
C GLU A 81 -2.86 20.60 8.65
N ALA A 82 -3.57 19.48 8.54
CA ALA A 82 -4.06 18.97 7.27
C ALA A 82 -5.32 19.76 6.84
N ARG A 83 -5.13 20.87 6.13
CA ARG A 83 -6.19 21.58 5.41
C ARG A 83 -5.82 21.77 3.95
#